data_AF-A0A060CFA1-F1
#
_entry.id   AF-A0A060CFA1-F1
#
_cell.length_a   1.000
_cell.length_b   1.000
_cell.length_c   1.000
_cell.angle_alpha   90.00
_cell.angle_beta   90.00
_cell.angle_gamma   90.00
#
_symmetry.space_group_name_H-M   'P 1'
#
loop_
_entity.id
_entity.type
_entity.pdbx_description
1 polymer ?
#
loop_
_entity_poly.entity_id
_entity_poly.type
_entity_poly.pdbx_seq_one_letter_code
_entity_poly.pdbx_strand_id
1 'polypeptide(L)'
;YFETGIGRGMGFRDSNQDLLGFVHLVPERARERILDIAATQMADGSAYHQYQPLTKRGNNEVGSGFNDDPMWLVAGVAAYVRETGDSSILDEPVPFDNAPGSEAPLWEHLTRSFQFVL
;
A
#
# COMPACT_ATOMS: atom_id res chain seq x y z
N TYR A 1 13.43 -13.62 18.22
CA TYR A 1 14.46 -13.15 17.27
C TYR A 1 14.21 -11.67 16.99
N PHE A 2 15.25 -10.89 16.72
CA PHE A 2 15.17 -9.45 16.40
C PHE A 2 15.57 -9.20 14.94
N GLU A 3 15.21 -8.04 14.40
CA GLU A 3 15.57 -7.63 13.03
C GLU A 3 17.08 -7.39 12.89
N THR A 4 17.71 -7.99 11.87
CA THR A 4 19.15 -7.87 11.59
C THR A 4 19.48 -6.92 10.45
N GLY A 5 18.47 -6.45 9.70
CA GLY A 5 18.63 -5.54 8.57
C GLY A 5 19.10 -6.18 7.26
N ILE A 6 19.15 -7.52 7.17
CA ILE A 6 19.65 -8.24 5.98
C ILE A 6 18.53 -8.73 5.06
N GLY A 7 17.46 -9.33 5.60
CA GLY A 7 16.51 -10.14 4.82
C GLY A 7 15.08 -9.62 4.73
N ARG A 8 14.76 -8.46 5.31
CA ARG A 8 13.40 -7.92 5.31
C ARG A 8 13.35 -6.51 4.72
N GLY A 9 12.58 -6.36 3.64
CA GLY A 9 11.93 -5.09 3.28
C GLY A 9 10.81 -4.74 4.27
N MET A 10 9.96 -3.77 3.94
CA MET A 10 8.79 -3.44 4.78
C MET A 10 7.55 -4.22 4.33
N GLY A 11 6.78 -4.73 5.28
CA GLY A 11 5.53 -5.44 4.97
C GLY A 11 4.45 -4.50 4.44
N PHE A 12 3.61 -4.99 3.51
CA PHE A 12 2.48 -4.22 2.99
C PHE A 12 1.49 -3.87 4.10
N ARG A 13 1.11 -4.87 4.91
CA ARG A 13 0.34 -4.69 6.15
C ARG A 13 1.03 -3.76 7.14
N ASP A 14 2.31 -4.01 7.43
CA ASP A 14 3.02 -3.29 8.49
C ASP A 14 3.08 -1.80 8.16
N SER A 15 3.43 -1.44 6.93
CA SER A 15 3.45 -0.04 6.51
C SER A 15 2.06 0.61 6.55
N ASN A 16 0.98 -0.14 6.29
CA ASN A 16 -0.39 0.37 6.43
C ASN A 16 -0.82 0.57 7.88
N GLN A 17 -0.37 -0.30 8.80
CA GLN A 17 -0.62 -0.12 10.23
C GLN A 17 0.19 1.04 10.81
N ASP A 18 1.44 1.19 10.39
CA ASP A 18 2.30 2.29 10.80
C ASP A 18 1.69 3.65 10.42
N LEU A 19 1.06 3.77 9.23
CA LEU A 19 0.35 4.98 8.79
C LEU A 19 -0.64 5.48 9.85
N LEU A 20 -1.36 4.58 10.51
CA LEU A 20 -2.34 4.94 11.55
C LEU A 20 -1.70 5.67 12.73
N GLY A 21 -0.45 5.33 13.04
CA GLY A 21 0.31 5.90 14.15
C GLY A 21 1.03 7.21 13.80
N PHE A 22 1.33 7.49 12.53
CA PHE A 22 2.13 8.67 12.15
C PHE A 22 1.45 9.69 11.24
N VAL A 23 0.25 9.41 10.71
CA VAL A 23 -0.41 10.30 9.74
C VAL A 23 -0.64 11.72 10.26
N HIS A 24 -0.93 11.87 11.56
CA HIS A 24 -1.10 13.16 12.23
C HIS A 24 0.22 13.93 12.45
N LEU A 25 1.38 13.27 12.31
CA LEU A 25 2.70 13.88 12.52
C LEU A 25 3.29 14.43 11.22
N VAL A 26 3.16 13.68 10.12
CA VAL A 26 3.77 13.99 8.81
C VAL A 26 2.85 13.54 7.66
N PRO A 27 1.67 14.19 7.49
CA PRO A 27 0.64 13.73 6.55
C PRO A 27 1.12 13.66 5.10
N GLU A 28 1.99 14.57 4.67
CA GLU A 28 2.54 14.57 3.31
C GLU A 28 3.36 13.30 3.02
N ARG A 29 4.11 12.81 4.03
CA ARG A 29 4.86 11.55 3.93
C ARG A 29 3.95 10.33 4.02
N ALA A 30 2.84 10.44 4.75
CA ALA A 30 1.80 9.41 4.78
C ALA A 30 1.15 9.25 3.39
N ARG A 31 0.86 10.37 2.73
CA ARG A 31 0.33 10.41 1.36
C ARG A 31 1.27 9.72 0.38
N GLU A 32 2.54 10.12 0.35
CA GLU A 32 3.56 9.50 -0.52
C GLU A 32 3.64 7.99 -0.26
N ARG A 33 3.66 7.60 1.02
CA ARG A 33 3.75 6.19 1.42
C ARG A 33 2.56 5.37 0.94
N ILE A 34 1.35 5.89 1.02
CA ILE A 34 0.14 5.22 0.51
C ILE A 34 0.31 4.91 -0.98
N LEU A 35 0.71 5.91 -1.77
CA LEU A 35 0.86 5.77 -3.22
C LEU A 35 1.98 4.78 -3.56
N ASP A 36 3.10 4.82 -2.85
CA ASP A 36 4.20 3.86 -3.02
C ASP A 36 3.77 2.41 -2.76
N ILE A 37 2.98 2.17 -1.71
CA ILE A 37 2.51 0.82 -1.35
C ILE A 37 1.47 0.34 -2.36
N ALA A 38 0.49 1.18 -2.67
CA ALA A 38 -0.56 0.88 -3.64
C ALA A 38 0.03 0.56 -5.03
N ALA A 39 1.13 1.22 -5.40
CA ALA A 39 1.84 0.95 -6.65
C ALA A 39 2.37 -0.48 -6.79
N THR A 40 2.53 -1.20 -5.68
CA THR A 40 2.96 -2.61 -5.66
C THR A 40 1.80 -3.60 -5.68
N GLN A 41 0.55 -3.14 -5.64
CA GLN A 41 -0.62 -4.03 -5.68
C GLN A 41 -0.75 -4.68 -7.06
N MET A 42 -1.16 -5.94 -7.10
CA MET A 42 -1.45 -6.67 -8.34
C MET A 42 -2.87 -6.32 -8.85
N ALA A 43 -3.08 -6.47 -10.16
CA ALA A 43 -4.35 -6.08 -10.80
C ALA A 43 -5.57 -6.94 -10.36
N ASP A 44 -5.34 -8.11 -9.75
CA ASP A 44 -6.39 -8.95 -9.16
C ASP A 44 -6.81 -8.50 -7.75
N GLY A 45 -6.15 -7.48 -7.20
CA GLY A 45 -6.39 -6.95 -5.85
C GLY A 45 -5.48 -7.54 -4.79
N SER A 46 -4.77 -8.63 -5.08
CA SER A 46 -3.73 -9.16 -4.19
C SER A 46 -2.54 -8.20 -4.11
N ALA A 47 -1.69 -8.38 -3.11
CA ALA A 47 -0.51 -7.55 -2.90
C ALA A 47 0.71 -8.42 -2.61
N TYR A 48 1.88 -7.91 -2.95
CA TYR A 48 3.12 -8.44 -2.37
C TYR A 48 3.05 -8.30 -0.85
N HIS A 49 3.41 -9.37 -0.14
CA HIS A 49 3.45 -9.32 1.33
C HIS A 49 4.48 -8.32 1.85
N GLN A 50 5.53 -8.10 1.07
CA GLN A 50 6.64 -7.22 1.40
C GLN A 50 7.09 -6.44 0.18
N TYR A 51 7.52 -5.20 0.39
CA TYR A 51 8.16 -4.37 -0.62
C TYR A 51 9.49 -3.82 -0.10
N GLN A 52 10.40 -3.50 -1.00
CA GLN A 52 11.69 -2.92 -0.64
C GLN A 52 11.57 -1.39 -0.67
N PRO A 53 11.72 -0.68 0.48
CA PRO A 53 11.44 0.76 0.54
C PRO A 53 12.36 1.61 -0.32
N LEU A 54 13.60 1.16 -0.50
CA LEU A 54 14.61 1.87 -1.28
C LEU A 54 14.35 1.79 -2.79
N THR A 55 13.71 0.72 -3.26
CA THR A 55 13.41 0.52 -4.68
C THR A 55 11.95 0.73 -5.02
N LYS A 56 11.07 0.82 -4.00
CA LYS A 56 9.61 0.93 -4.11
C LYS A 56 8.98 -0.20 -4.94
N ARG A 57 9.55 -1.42 -4.84
CA ARG A 57 9.08 -2.61 -5.57
C ARG A 57 8.69 -3.75 -4.63
N GLY A 58 7.72 -4.54 -5.05
CA GLY A 58 7.36 -5.80 -4.39
C GLY A 58 8.52 -6.80 -4.30
N ASN A 59 8.56 -7.55 -3.21
CA ASN A 59 9.56 -8.60 -3.00
C ASN A 59 9.03 -9.95 -3.54
N ASN A 60 9.55 -10.36 -4.70
CA ASN A 60 9.23 -11.65 -5.31
C ASN A 60 9.66 -12.87 -4.48
N GLU A 61 10.59 -12.72 -3.52
CA GLU A 61 11.05 -13.84 -2.69
C GLU A 61 10.02 -14.25 -1.63
N VAL A 62 9.24 -13.30 -1.13
CA VAL A 62 8.14 -13.56 -0.19
C VAL A 62 6.81 -13.72 -0.96
N GLY A 63 6.65 -13.01 -2.08
CA GLY A 63 5.51 -13.15 -2.97
C GLY A 63 4.20 -12.59 -2.41
N SER A 64 3.08 -13.11 -2.92
CA SER A 64 1.69 -12.80 -2.54
C SER A 64 1.09 -13.99 -1.76
N GLY A 65 -0.22 -13.96 -1.47
CA GLY A 65 -0.97 -15.09 -0.86
C GLY A 65 -1.32 -14.92 0.62
N PHE A 66 -1.07 -13.74 1.20
CA PHE A 66 -1.54 -13.36 2.52
C PHE A 66 -2.82 -12.54 2.37
N ASN A 67 -3.96 -13.21 2.43
CA ASN A 67 -5.23 -12.66 1.97
C ASN A 67 -5.78 -11.48 2.80
N ASP A 68 -5.16 -11.15 3.93
CA ASP A 68 -5.51 -9.96 4.71
C ASP A 68 -4.80 -8.68 4.22
N ASP A 69 -3.68 -8.81 3.49
CA ASP A 69 -2.89 -7.66 3.02
C ASP A 69 -3.72 -6.61 2.26
N PRO A 70 -4.58 -6.97 1.29
CA PRO A 70 -5.30 -5.97 0.49
C PRO A 70 -6.19 -5.03 1.31
N MET A 71 -6.81 -5.53 2.37
CA MET A 71 -7.71 -4.73 3.22
C MET A 71 -6.95 -3.73 4.11
N TRP A 72 -5.66 -3.94 4.35
CA TRP A 72 -4.84 -2.96 5.07
C TRP A 72 -4.64 -1.68 4.28
N LEU A 73 -4.63 -1.72 2.95
CA LEU A 73 -4.60 -0.51 2.11
C LEU A 73 -5.86 0.34 2.33
N VAL A 74 -7.03 -0.29 2.39
CA VAL A 74 -8.30 0.39 2.69
C VAL A 74 -8.24 1.07 4.06
N ALA A 75 -7.70 0.39 5.06
CA ALA A 75 -7.53 0.95 6.40
C ALA A 75 -6.60 2.18 6.40
N GLY A 76 -5.44 2.09 5.76
CA GLY A 76 -4.46 3.17 5.67
C GLY A 76 -5.02 4.42 4.96
N VAL A 77 -5.65 4.23 3.80
CA VAL A 77 -6.27 5.33 3.04
C VAL A 77 -7.42 5.97 3.81
N ALA A 78 -8.30 5.16 4.42
CA ALA A 78 -9.41 5.70 5.17
C ALA A 78 -8.98 6.48 6.42
N ALA A 79 -7.85 6.11 7.05
CA ALA A 79 -7.28 6.88 8.15
C ALA A 79 -6.69 8.21 7.66
N TYR A 80 -5.95 8.19 6.55
CA TYR A 80 -5.37 9.40 5.94
C TYR A 80 -6.44 10.43 5.55
N VAL A 81 -7.48 10.00 4.85
CA VAL A 81 -8.56 10.90 4.42
C VAL A 81 -9.29 11.49 5.63
N ARG A 82 -9.48 10.70 6.70
CA ARG A 82 -10.13 11.17 7.94
C ARG A 82 -9.27 12.17 8.71
N GLU A 83 -7.96 11.97 8.76
CA GLU A 83 -7.04 12.88 9.46
C GLU A 83 -6.89 14.21 8.71
N THR A 84 -6.78 14.17 7.39
CA THR A 84 -6.36 15.32 6.58
C THR A 84 -7.49 16.04 5.86
N GLY A 85 -8.61 15.34 5.60
CA GLY A 85 -9.66 15.81 4.69
C GLY A 85 -9.26 15.79 3.21
N ASP A 86 -8.05 15.31 2.86
CA ASP A 86 -7.57 15.25 1.47
C ASP A 86 -8.20 14.07 0.73
N SER A 87 -9.39 14.28 0.16
CA SER A 87 -10.03 13.28 -0.71
C SER A 87 -9.40 13.20 -2.10
N SER A 88 -8.55 14.16 -2.50
CA SER A 88 -7.94 14.17 -3.84
C SER A 88 -6.99 12.99 -4.05
N ILE A 89 -6.47 12.40 -2.96
CA ILE A 89 -5.66 11.19 -3.02
C ILE A 89 -6.40 10.02 -3.71
N LEU A 90 -7.74 9.98 -3.64
CA LEU A 90 -8.54 8.92 -4.26
C LEU A 90 -8.52 8.96 -5.79
N ASP A 91 -8.24 10.14 -6.36
CA ASP A 91 -8.16 10.38 -7.81
C ASP A 91 -6.73 10.22 -8.35
N GLU A 92 -5.73 10.03 -7.49
CA GLU A 92 -4.34 9.91 -7.90
C GLU A 92 -4.11 8.68 -8.80
N PRO A 93 -3.42 8.84 -9.94
CA PRO A 93 -3.08 7.72 -10.80
C PRO A 93 -1.96 6.89 -10.16
N VAL A 94 -2.27 5.63 -9.86
CA VAL A 94 -1.35 4.66 -9.26
C VAL A 94 -1.26 3.43 -10.18
N PRO A 95 -0.05 2.94 -10.52
CA PRO A 95 0.10 1.74 -11.34
C PRO A 95 -0.16 0.47 -10.51
N PHE A 96 -0.60 -0.60 -11.16
CA PHE A 96 -0.51 -1.96 -10.61
C PHE A 96 0.86 -2.58 -10.92
N ASP A 97 1.41 -3.31 -9.95
CA ASP A 97 2.71 -4.02 -10.01
C ASP A 97 3.85 -3.15 -10.58
N ASN A 98 3.84 -1.87 -10.24
CA ASN A 98 4.75 -0.84 -10.76
C ASN A 98 4.85 -0.82 -12.30
N ALA A 99 3.88 -1.36 -13.02
CA ALA A 99 3.90 -1.51 -14.47
C ALA A 99 3.49 -0.19 -15.15
N PRO A 100 4.35 0.45 -15.95
CA PRO A 100 3.98 1.70 -16.63
C PRO A 100 2.80 1.49 -17.58
N GLY A 101 1.83 2.41 -17.55
CA GLY A 101 0.62 2.33 -18.38
C GLY A 101 -0.53 1.53 -17.76
N SER A 102 -0.35 0.99 -16.56
CA SER A 102 -1.40 0.30 -15.80
C SER A 102 -2.12 1.21 -14.80
N GLU A 103 -1.87 2.53 -14.86
CA GLU A 103 -2.34 3.47 -13.86
C GLU A 103 -3.88 3.53 -13.81
N ALA A 104 -4.41 3.45 -12.60
CA ALA A 104 -5.80 3.69 -12.29
C ALA A 104 -5.91 4.63 -11.08
N PRO A 105 -7.06 5.31 -10.87
CA PRO A 105 -7.27 6.06 -9.64
C PRO A 105 -7.07 5.17 -8.41
N LEU A 106 -6.50 5.70 -7.32
CA LEU A 106 -6.35 4.96 -6.07
C LEU A 106 -7.67 4.33 -5.59
N TRP A 107 -8.81 4.95 -5.90
CA TRP A 107 -10.13 4.35 -5.66
C TRP A 107 -10.32 2.96 -6.29
N GLU A 108 -9.79 2.73 -7.50
CA GLU A 108 -9.83 1.43 -8.16
C GLU A 108 -9.00 0.40 -7.38
N HIS A 109 -7.82 0.77 -6.87
CA HIS A 109 -7.02 -0.09 -5.99
C HIS A 109 -7.80 -0.54 -4.74
N LEU A 110 -8.52 0.38 -4.10
CA LEU A 110 -9.38 0.06 -2.96
C LEU A 110 -10.54 -0.88 -3.35
N THR A 111 -11.11 -0.65 -4.53
CA THR A 111 -12.17 -1.50 -5.08
C THR A 111 -11.64 -2.91 -5.31
N ARG A 112 -10.45 -3.06 -5.90
CA ARG A 112 -9.79 -4.36 -6.09
C ARG A 112 -9.48 -5.05 -4.77
N SER A 113 -8.98 -4.32 -3.78
CA SER A 113 -8.78 -4.86 -2.42
C SER A 113 -10.07 -5.42 -1.82
N PHE A 114 -11.18 -4.71 -1.97
CA PHE A 114 -12.47 -5.14 -1.45
C PHE A 114 -13.01 -6.36 -2.21
N GLN A 115 -12.93 -6.35 -3.54
CA GLN A 115 -13.39 -7.45 -4.39
C GLN A 115 -12.56 -8.73 -4.22
N PHE A 116 -11.27 -8.61 -3.86
CA PHE A 116 -10.41 -9.77 -3.58
C PHE A 116 -10.92 -10.62 -2.40
N VAL A 117 -11.66 -10.01 -1.47
CA VAL A 117 -12.17 -10.69 -0.26
C VAL A 117 -13.60 -11.24 -0.45
N LEU A 118 -14.36 -10.74 -1.43
CA LEU A 118 -15.73 -11.21 -1.72
C LEU A 118 -15.72 -12.57 -2.43
#